data_AF-A0A7X1M812-F1
#
_entry.id   AF-A0A7X1M812-F1
#
_cell.length_a   1.000
_cell.length_b   1.000
_cell.length_c   1.000
_cell.angle_alpha   90.00
_cell.angle_beta   90.00
_cell.angle_gamma   90.00
#
_symmetry.space_group_name_H-M   'P 1'
#
loop_
_entity.id
_entity.type
_entity.pdbx_description
1 polymer ?
#
loop_
_entity_poly.entity_id
_entity_poly.type
_entity_poly.pdbx_seq_one_letter_code
_entity_poly.pdbx_strand_id
1 'polypeptide(L)'
;MTQQPLPGDPAALRLNYHFGHGLSGDTHEETVERWQVDIRHGGDTHDAASPIHCGASVGHMVFYRIRLTQRMNAYWAMEAESEELYELAQALLDPSTGYFTEEVDQLLAYVGMDLLIMDRVVLNREWRGFGLGPMLAAEAIDRIGLGCRAVACSPGVSEPDPDWRPDQEEWDRVTGRIRAAWKRAGFTGYRDSSYLLGPASPETESARDALRTGFQDLCLRWRAERTDALDLLQQDAEYLSAGGHQ
;
A
#
# COMPACT_ATOMS: atom_id res chain seq x y z
N MET A 1 9.32 23.82 2.23
CA MET A 1 9.88 22.73 3.04
C MET A 1 10.75 21.89 2.12
N THR A 2 12.05 21.85 2.38
CA THR A 2 13.01 21.04 1.62
C THR A 2 12.64 19.57 1.83
N GLN A 3 12.22 18.88 0.77
CA GLN A 3 11.86 17.47 0.86
C GLN A 3 13.13 16.70 1.24
N GLN A 4 13.11 16.02 2.38
CA GLN A 4 14.22 15.16 2.79
C GLN A 4 14.47 14.13 1.68
N PRO A 5 15.73 13.80 1.32
CA PRO A 5 15.99 12.82 0.29
C PRO A 5 15.52 11.43 0.72
N LEU A 6 15.19 10.56 -0.25
CA LEU A 6 14.89 9.16 0.03
C LEU A 6 16.08 8.50 0.74
N PRO A 7 15.83 7.74 1.83
CA PRO A 7 16.90 7.13 2.63
C PRO A 7 17.67 6.04 1.88
N GLY A 8 17.11 5.45 0.81
CA GLY A 8 17.77 4.43 -0.01
C GLY A 8 17.21 4.32 -1.43
N ASP A 9 17.86 3.50 -2.29
CA ASP A 9 17.44 3.30 -3.68
C ASP A 9 16.02 2.69 -3.72
N PRO A 10 15.01 3.39 -4.24
CA PRO A 10 13.67 2.82 -4.35
C PRO A 10 13.63 1.56 -5.22
N ALA A 11 14.54 1.38 -6.20
CA ALA A 11 14.58 0.17 -7.04
C ALA A 11 14.99 -1.10 -6.26
N ALA A 12 15.59 -0.93 -5.08
CA ALA A 12 15.92 -2.03 -4.18
C ALA A 12 14.76 -2.41 -3.22
N LEU A 13 13.59 -1.78 -3.36
CA LEU A 13 12.39 -2.16 -2.60
C LEU A 13 11.86 -3.53 -3.05
N ARG A 14 11.40 -4.32 -2.09
CA ARG A 14 10.80 -5.65 -2.29
C ARG A 14 9.54 -5.78 -1.44
N LEU A 15 8.57 -6.52 -1.97
CA LEU A 15 7.33 -6.88 -1.29
C LEU A 15 7.38 -8.37 -0.93
N ASN A 16 7.29 -8.68 0.36
CA ASN A 16 7.24 -10.05 0.86
C ASN A 16 5.82 -10.35 1.33
N TYR A 17 5.21 -11.40 0.79
CA TYR A 17 3.81 -11.73 1.05
C TYR A 17 3.73 -12.86 2.06
N HIS A 18 2.92 -12.66 3.10
CA HIS A 18 2.72 -13.59 4.20
C HIS A 18 1.23 -13.93 4.31
N PHE A 19 0.95 -15.23 4.38
CA PHE A 19 -0.38 -15.78 4.63
C PHE A 19 -0.25 -16.93 5.63
N GLY A 20 -1.13 -16.94 6.62
CA GLY A 20 -1.24 -18.01 7.60
C GLY A 20 -2.65 -18.59 7.57
N HIS A 21 -2.76 -19.91 7.62
CA HIS A 21 -4.04 -20.61 7.70
C HIS A 21 -3.92 -21.76 8.69
N GLY A 22 -4.81 -21.79 9.67
CA GLY A 22 -4.91 -22.91 10.62
C GLY A 22 -5.51 -24.14 9.95
N LEU A 23 -5.15 -25.34 10.43
CA LEU A 23 -5.75 -26.59 9.97
C LEU A 23 -7.02 -26.98 10.75
N SER A 24 -7.53 -26.08 11.60
CA SER A 24 -8.62 -26.33 12.55
C SER A 24 -10.01 -26.45 11.92
N GLY A 25 -10.17 -26.16 10.62
CA GLY A 25 -11.47 -26.16 9.94
C GLY A 25 -12.40 -25.07 10.48
N ASP A 26 -11.84 -23.97 10.99
CA ASP A 26 -12.61 -22.81 11.44
C ASP A 26 -13.24 -22.14 10.24
N THR A 27 -14.58 -22.10 10.21
CA THR A 27 -15.34 -21.49 9.11
C THR A 27 -15.07 -19.99 8.98
N HIS A 28 -14.64 -19.32 10.04
CA HIS A 28 -14.21 -17.92 9.98
C HIS A 28 -12.91 -17.78 9.17
N GLU A 29 -11.90 -18.60 9.47
CA GLU A 29 -10.62 -18.62 8.73
C GLU A 29 -10.77 -19.10 7.27
N GLU A 30 -11.83 -19.85 6.97
CA GLU A 30 -12.20 -20.22 5.59
C GLU A 30 -12.84 -19.04 4.81
N THR A 31 -13.48 -18.09 5.51
CA THR A 31 -14.16 -16.92 4.90
C THR A 31 -13.26 -15.68 4.89
N VAL A 32 -12.46 -15.45 5.93
CA VAL A 32 -11.61 -14.26 6.11
C VAL A 32 -10.14 -14.66 6.08
N GLU A 33 -9.46 -14.33 4.99
CA GLU A 33 -8.02 -14.57 4.84
C GLU A 33 -7.23 -13.29 5.11
N ARG A 34 -6.44 -13.25 6.18
CA ARG A 34 -5.54 -12.13 6.48
C ARG A 34 -4.20 -12.28 5.75
N TRP A 35 -3.83 -11.26 5.01
CA TRP A 35 -2.57 -11.16 4.28
C TRP A 35 -1.74 -10.01 4.85
N GLN A 36 -0.47 -10.27 5.14
CA GLN A 36 0.50 -9.23 5.48
C GLN A 36 1.53 -9.12 4.37
N VAL A 37 1.82 -7.90 3.95
CA VAL A 37 2.85 -7.62 2.94
C VAL A 37 3.92 -6.73 3.56
N ASP A 38 5.09 -7.28 3.81
CA ASP A 38 6.22 -6.53 4.34
C ASP A 38 6.96 -5.82 3.20
N ILE A 39 7.29 -4.55 3.42
CA ILE A 39 8.06 -3.74 2.48
C ILE A 39 9.49 -3.68 3.01
N ARG A 40 10.46 -4.15 2.22
CA ARG A 40 11.87 -4.20 2.62
C ARG A 40 12.76 -3.48 1.62
N HIS A 41 13.86 -2.92 2.11
CA HIS A 41 14.91 -2.30 1.31
C HIS A 41 16.22 -3.06 1.45
N GLY A 42 16.79 -3.51 0.33
CA GLY A 42 18.05 -4.26 0.28
C GLY A 42 17.97 -5.51 -0.59
N GLY A 43 19.13 -6.04 -0.99
CA GLY A 43 19.23 -7.28 -1.78
C GLY A 43 19.55 -8.48 -0.91
N ASP A 44 19.17 -9.67 -1.38
CA ASP A 44 19.64 -10.98 -0.87
C ASP A 44 21.12 -11.22 -1.21
N THR A 45 21.99 -10.23 -1.00
CA THR A 45 23.43 -10.48 -1.04
C THR A 45 23.81 -11.17 0.26
N HIS A 46 24.01 -12.48 0.17
CA HIS A 46 24.66 -13.33 1.17
C HIS A 46 26.12 -12.92 1.47
N ASP A 47 26.45 -11.62 1.47
CA ASP A 47 27.74 -11.12 1.92
C ASP A 47 27.64 -10.80 3.41
N ALA A 48 27.98 -11.81 4.21
CA ALA A 48 28.03 -11.78 5.67
C ALA A 48 29.09 -10.82 6.26
N ALA A 49 29.62 -9.89 5.47
CA ALA A 49 30.73 -9.01 5.86
C ALA A 49 30.30 -7.58 6.24
N SER A 50 29.02 -7.22 6.13
CA SER A 50 28.54 -5.89 6.55
C SER A 50 27.29 -5.99 7.43
N PRO A 51 27.35 -5.64 8.74
CA PRO A 51 26.24 -5.82 9.67
C PRO A 51 25.02 -4.92 9.43
N ILE A 52 25.05 -4.05 8.40
CA ILE A 52 24.10 -2.93 8.25
C ILE A 52 23.09 -3.14 7.10
N HIS A 53 23.21 -4.17 6.25
CA HIS A 53 22.38 -4.29 5.04
C HIS A 53 21.63 -5.63 4.87
N CYS A 54 21.24 -6.28 5.96
CA CYS A 54 20.20 -7.30 5.92
C CYS A 54 18.82 -6.62 5.86
N GLY A 55 18.26 -6.48 4.66
CA GLY A 55 16.90 -6.02 4.34
C GLY A 55 16.24 -5.11 5.38
N ALA A 56 16.46 -3.79 5.35
CA ALA A 56 15.83 -2.88 6.30
C ALA A 56 14.30 -2.87 6.14
N SER A 57 13.57 -2.90 7.26
CA SER A 57 12.11 -2.76 7.24
C SER A 57 11.74 -1.34 6.83
N VAL A 58 10.96 -1.20 5.76
CA VAL A 58 10.49 0.08 5.20
C VAL A 58 9.07 0.39 5.64
N GLY A 59 8.28 -0.65 5.89
CA GLY A 59 6.86 -0.55 6.17
C GLY A 59 6.16 -1.87 5.96
N HIS A 60 4.84 -1.86 6.03
CA HIS A 60 4.02 -3.03 5.80
C HIS A 60 2.63 -2.63 5.30
N MET A 61 1.90 -3.60 4.75
CA MET A 61 0.51 -3.48 4.35
C MET A 61 -0.27 -4.67 4.90
N VAL A 62 -1.53 -4.45 5.25
CA VAL A 62 -2.46 -5.52 5.65
C VAL A 62 -3.64 -5.53 4.70
N PHE A 63 -3.98 -6.71 4.23
CA PHE A 63 -5.14 -6.96 3.40
C PHE A 63 -5.98 -8.09 4.00
N TYR A 64 -7.28 -8.06 3.77
CA TYR A 64 -8.18 -9.17 4.06
C TYR A 64 -8.86 -9.60 2.77
N ARG A 65 -8.74 -10.87 2.39
CA ARG A 65 -9.55 -11.44 1.32
C ARG A 65 -10.76 -12.10 1.93
N ILE A 66 -11.93 -11.61 1.56
CA ILE A 66 -13.23 -12.07 2.03
C ILE A 66 -13.85 -12.96 0.95
N ARG A 67 -14.01 -14.24 1.26
CA ARG A 67 -14.59 -15.23 0.36
C ARG A 67 -16.11 -15.22 0.50
N LEU A 68 -16.80 -14.57 -0.44
CA LEU A 68 -18.26 -14.37 -0.34
C LEU A 68 -19.07 -15.68 -0.48
N THR A 69 -18.48 -16.72 -1.09
CA THR A 69 -19.15 -18.00 -1.37
C THR A 69 -18.84 -19.11 -0.36
N GLN A 70 -18.06 -18.82 0.68
CA GLN A 70 -17.63 -19.82 1.66
C GLN A 70 -18.66 -19.99 2.80
N ARG A 71 -18.34 -20.88 3.74
CA ARG A 71 -19.30 -21.46 4.71
C ARG A 71 -19.92 -20.46 5.68
N MET A 72 -19.24 -19.35 5.96
CA MET A 72 -19.77 -18.29 6.82
C MET A 72 -20.22 -17.10 5.96
N ASN A 73 -21.37 -16.52 6.32
CA ASN A 73 -21.84 -15.27 5.74
C ASN A 73 -20.79 -14.18 5.98
N ALA A 74 -20.29 -13.59 4.89
CA ALA A 74 -19.16 -12.67 4.90
C ALA A 74 -19.44 -11.37 5.69
N TYR A 75 -20.69 -10.90 5.75
CA TYR A 75 -21.06 -9.73 6.54
C TYR A 75 -20.76 -9.96 8.02
N TRP A 76 -21.20 -11.10 8.56
CA TRP A 76 -20.97 -11.47 9.96
C TRP A 76 -19.52 -11.85 10.25
N ALA A 77 -18.82 -12.43 9.26
CA ALA A 77 -17.40 -12.73 9.40
C ALA A 77 -16.57 -11.43 9.50
N MET A 78 -16.89 -10.41 8.69
CA MET A 78 -16.24 -9.11 8.77
C MET A 78 -16.53 -8.39 10.10
N GLU A 79 -17.76 -8.47 10.62
CA GLU A 79 -18.12 -7.95 11.95
C GLU A 79 -17.28 -8.58 13.06
N ALA A 80 -17.11 -9.90 13.02
CA ALA A 80 -16.37 -10.63 14.04
C ALA A 80 -14.85 -10.34 14.01
N GLU A 81 -14.30 -9.96 12.84
CA GLU A 81 -12.87 -9.71 12.67
C GLU A 81 -12.44 -8.35 13.24
N SER A 82 -13.13 -7.26 12.88
CA SER A 82 -12.82 -5.91 13.36
C SER A 82 -13.93 -4.90 13.07
N GLU A 83 -13.93 -3.79 13.80
CA GLU A 83 -14.88 -2.67 13.58
C GLU A 83 -14.68 -2.04 12.20
N GLU A 84 -13.43 -1.88 11.75
CA GLU A 84 -13.12 -1.30 10.44
C GLU A 84 -13.62 -2.15 9.27
N LEU A 85 -13.50 -3.48 9.37
CA LEU A 85 -14.09 -4.38 8.39
C LEU A 85 -15.62 -4.34 8.47
N TYR A 86 -16.19 -4.19 9.66
CA TYR A 86 -17.63 -4.10 9.82
C TYR A 86 -18.23 -2.87 9.11
N GLU A 87 -17.58 -1.71 9.24
CA GLU A 87 -18.01 -0.48 8.53
C GLU A 87 -18.03 -0.68 7.01
N LEU A 88 -17.01 -1.35 6.46
CA LEU A 88 -16.97 -1.70 5.05
C LEU A 88 -18.05 -2.73 4.68
N ALA A 89 -18.32 -3.71 5.54
CA ALA A 89 -19.39 -4.69 5.32
C ALA A 89 -20.77 -4.01 5.27
N GLN A 90 -21.03 -3.03 6.15
CA GLN A 90 -22.27 -2.24 6.16
C GLN A 90 -22.47 -1.45 4.86
N ALA A 91 -21.39 -0.94 4.29
CA ALA A 91 -21.46 -0.21 3.02
C ALA A 91 -21.65 -1.16 1.81
N LEU A 92 -21.02 -2.33 1.84
CA LEU A 92 -20.81 -3.14 0.62
C LEU A 92 -21.69 -4.39 0.52
N LEU A 93 -22.06 -5.00 1.64
CA LEU A 93 -22.66 -6.32 1.68
C LEU A 93 -24.10 -6.27 2.22
N ASP A 94 -24.95 -7.15 1.69
CA ASP A 94 -26.27 -7.40 2.23
C ASP A 94 -26.17 -8.30 3.48
N PRO A 95 -26.64 -7.86 4.67
CA PRO A 95 -26.50 -8.63 5.91
C PRO A 95 -27.18 -10.01 5.87
N SER A 96 -28.26 -10.15 5.11
CA SER A 96 -29.04 -11.38 5.05
C SER A 96 -28.35 -12.44 4.18
N THR A 97 -27.65 -12.01 3.12
CA THR A 97 -27.05 -12.93 2.15
C THR A 97 -25.52 -13.06 2.27
N GLY A 98 -24.84 -12.02 2.78
CA GLY A 98 -23.38 -11.94 2.83
C GLY A 98 -22.73 -11.63 1.47
N TYR A 99 -23.51 -11.40 0.41
CA TYR A 99 -23.01 -10.98 -0.90
C TYR A 99 -23.07 -9.46 -1.05
N PHE A 100 -22.48 -8.95 -2.14
CA PHE A 100 -22.61 -7.54 -2.49
C PHE A 100 -24.07 -7.09 -2.54
N THR A 101 -24.32 -5.86 -2.11
CA THR A 101 -25.62 -5.21 -2.35
C THR A 101 -25.87 -5.06 -3.85
N GLU A 102 -27.13 -4.95 -4.26
CA GLU A 102 -27.50 -4.78 -5.67
C GLU A 102 -26.84 -3.54 -6.30
N GLU A 103 -26.69 -2.46 -5.54
CA GLU A 103 -26.01 -1.24 -6.01
C GLU A 103 -24.52 -1.50 -6.29
N VAL A 104 -23.81 -2.18 -5.39
CA VAL A 104 -22.40 -2.53 -5.61
C VAL A 104 -22.26 -3.51 -6.76
N ASP A 105 -23.18 -4.48 -6.87
CA ASP A 105 -23.19 -5.47 -7.94
C ASP A 105 -23.27 -4.82 -9.33
N GLN A 106 -24.08 -3.75 -9.48
CA GLN A 106 -24.24 -2.99 -10.72
C GLN A 106 -23.03 -2.11 -11.07
N LEU A 107 -22.24 -1.70 -10.09
CA LEU A 107 -21.03 -0.87 -10.30
C LEU A 107 -19.82 -1.69 -10.77
N LEU A 108 -19.81 -3.00 -10.50
CA LEU A 108 -18.66 -3.86 -10.71
C LEU A 108 -18.86 -4.79 -11.90
N ALA A 109 -17.79 -5.00 -12.67
CA ALA A 109 -17.77 -6.02 -13.71
C ALA A 109 -18.08 -7.40 -13.11
N TYR A 110 -18.76 -8.26 -13.87
CA TYR A 110 -19.08 -9.63 -13.47
C TYR A 110 -17.88 -10.58 -13.67
N VAL A 111 -16.78 -10.29 -12.98
CA VAL A 111 -15.54 -11.07 -13.01
C VAL A 111 -15.00 -11.21 -11.59
N GLY A 112 -14.67 -12.43 -11.19
CA GLY A 112 -14.28 -12.73 -9.80
C GLY A 112 -15.49 -12.83 -8.87
N MET A 113 -15.24 -13.28 -7.64
CA MET A 113 -16.30 -13.51 -6.64
C MET A 113 -15.95 -12.94 -5.27
N ASP A 114 -14.66 -12.77 -4.97
CA ASP A 114 -14.21 -12.38 -3.65
C ASP A 114 -14.11 -10.85 -3.50
N LEU A 115 -14.05 -10.38 -2.27
CA LEU A 115 -13.78 -8.99 -1.93
C LEU A 115 -12.39 -8.90 -1.28
N LEU A 116 -11.52 -8.04 -1.80
CA LEU A 116 -10.25 -7.71 -1.15
C LEU A 116 -10.42 -6.40 -0.36
N ILE A 117 -10.12 -6.40 0.92
CA ILE A 117 -10.02 -5.19 1.73
C ILE A 117 -8.54 -4.81 1.84
N MET A 118 -8.20 -3.59 1.46
CA MET A 118 -6.93 -2.97 1.82
C MET A 118 -7.14 -2.21 3.14
N ASP A 119 -6.75 -2.86 4.24
CA ASP A 119 -6.98 -2.36 5.60
C ASP A 119 -6.02 -1.22 5.96
N ARG A 120 -4.72 -1.46 5.82
CA ARG A 120 -3.70 -0.44 6.13
C ARG A 120 -2.48 -0.50 5.23
N VAL A 121 -1.89 0.66 5.02
CA VAL A 121 -0.61 0.85 4.33
C VAL A 121 0.24 1.78 5.18
N VAL A 122 1.28 1.21 5.79
CA VAL A 122 2.16 1.91 6.73
C VAL A 122 3.56 1.94 6.17
N LEU A 123 4.14 3.14 6.08
CA LEU A 123 5.55 3.35 5.75
C LEU A 123 6.25 3.97 6.95
N ASN A 124 7.51 3.64 7.18
CA ASN A 124 8.34 4.37 8.13
C ASN A 124 8.46 5.84 7.70
N ARG A 125 8.62 6.73 8.67
CA ARG A 125 8.58 8.19 8.48
C ARG A 125 9.52 8.68 7.39
N GLU A 126 10.74 8.14 7.32
CA GLU A 126 11.77 8.50 6.34
C GLU A 126 11.43 8.10 4.89
N TRP A 127 10.49 7.17 4.69
CA TRP A 127 10.03 6.72 3.36
C TRP A 127 8.70 7.36 2.94
N ARG A 128 8.08 8.19 3.78
CA ARG A 128 6.80 8.87 3.47
C ARG A 128 7.00 10.09 2.57
N GLY A 129 5.93 10.49 1.89
CA GLY A 129 5.90 11.75 1.12
C GLY A 129 6.37 11.65 -0.34
N PHE A 130 6.89 10.50 -0.77
CA PHE A 130 7.35 10.27 -2.15
C PHE A 130 6.32 9.59 -3.06
N GLY A 131 5.11 9.30 -2.54
CA GLY A 131 4.07 8.60 -3.28
C GLY A 131 4.21 7.07 -3.30
N LEU A 132 5.14 6.51 -2.52
CA LEU A 132 5.40 5.06 -2.46
C LEU A 132 4.18 4.24 -2.03
N GLY A 133 3.37 4.73 -1.09
CA GLY A 133 2.22 3.97 -0.57
C GLY A 133 1.28 3.46 -1.67
N PRO A 134 0.68 4.34 -2.48
CA PRO A 134 -0.15 3.94 -3.62
C PRO A 134 0.57 3.08 -4.66
N MET A 135 1.84 3.38 -4.96
CA MET A 135 2.63 2.61 -5.94
C MET A 135 2.80 1.16 -5.49
N LEU A 136 3.22 0.95 -4.23
CA LEU A 136 3.45 -0.37 -3.66
C LEU A 136 2.14 -1.14 -3.42
N ALA A 137 1.09 -0.44 -2.97
CA ALA A 137 -0.23 -1.02 -2.79
C ALA A 137 -0.84 -1.50 -4.11
N ALA A 138 -0.66 -0.76 -5.21
CA ALA A 138 -1.14 -1.19 -6.52
C ALA A 138 -0.47 -2.50 -6.99
N GLU A 139 0.84 -2.67 -6.75
CA GLU A 139 1.54 -3.94 -7.03
C GLU A 139 1.06 -5.08 -6.12
N ALA A 140 0.82 -4.80 -4.84
CA ALA A 140 0.30 -5.80 -3.92
C ALA A 140 -1.11 -6.25 -4.31
N ILE A 141 -1.99 -5.30 -4.63
CA ILE A 141 -3.36 -5.56 -5.09
C ILE A 141 -3.36 -6.39 -6.37
N ASP A 142 -2.51 -6.06 -7.35
CA ASP A 142 -2.39 -6.83 -8.59
C ASP A 142 -2.06 -8.31 -8.32
N ARG A 143 -1.21 -8.55 -7.32
CA ARG A 143 -0.78 -9.90 -6.93
C ARG A 143 -1.86 -10.68 -6.17
N ILE A 144 -2.44 -10.08 -5.13
CA ILE A 144 -3.32 -10.79 -4.18
C ILE A 144 -4.80 -10.67 -4.55
N GLY A 145 -5.16 -9.64 -5.33
CA GLY A 145 -6.52 -9.36 -5.78
C GLY A 145 -7.01 -10.27 -6.91
N LEU A 146 -6.19 -11.19 -7.40
CA LEU A 146 -6.60 -12.15 -8.43
C LEU A 146 -7.81 -12.99 -7.95
N GLY A 147 -8.87 -12.98 -8.76
CA GLY A 147 -10.15 -13.63 -8.45
C GLY A 147 -11.09 -12.81 -7.56
N CYS A 148 -10.66 -11.64 -7.10
CA CYS A 148 -11.54 -10.68 -6.43
C CYS A 148 -12.33 -9.88 -7.47
N ARG A 149 -13.59 -9.62 -7.17
CA ARG A 149 -14.48 -8.78 -7.97
C ARG A 149 -14.35 -7.31 -7.62
N ALA A 150 -14.00 -7.02 -6.38
CA ALA A 150 -13.73 -5.68 -5.89
C ALA A 150 -12.54 -5.66 -4.95
N VAL A 151 -11.90 -4.50 -4.89
CA VAL A 151 -11.03 -4.09 -3.80
C VAL A 151 -11.67 -2.90 -3.12
N ALA A 152 -11.73 -2.90 -1.79
CA ALA A 152 -12.27 -1.81 -1.00
C ALA A 152 -11.28 -1.32 0.05
N CYS A 153 -11.40 -0.04 0.43
CA CYS A 153 -10.67 0.55 1.54
C CYS A 153 -11.43 1.74 2.12
N SER A 154 -11.02 2.19 3.31
CA SER A 154 -11.46 3.43 3.94
C SER A 154 -10.27 4.40 4.07
N PRO A 155 -10.06 5.32 3.09
CA PRO A 155 -8.96 6.27 3.12
C PRO A 155 -8.97 7.23 4.32
N GLY A 156 -7.97 7.08 5.17
CA GLY A 156 -7.74 7.97 6.31
C GLY A 156 -6.35 7.78 6.93
N VAL A 157 -6.10 8.48 8.03
CA VAL A 157 -4.93 8.22 8.88
C VAL A 157 -5.29 7.13 9.88
N SER A 158 -4.80 5.91 9.66
CA SER A 158 -5.06 4.76 10.55
C SER A 158 -4.08 4.69 11.72
N GLU A 159 -2.81 5.04 11.49
CA GLU A 159 -1.74 4.95 12.49
C GLU A 159 -0.97 6.28 12.55
N PRO A 160 -1.47 7.28 13.31
CA PRO A 160 -0.79 8.55 13.48
C PRO A 160 0.51 8.38 14.28
N ASP A 161 1.53 9.18 13.94
CA ASP A 161 2.76 9.20 14.74
C ASP A 161 2.44 9.63 16.19
N PRO A 162 3.07 9.04 17.22
CA PRO A 162 2.75 9.32 18.63
C PRO A 162 2.83 10.79 19.02
N ASP A 163 3.68 11.58 18.34
CA ASP A 163 3.90 13.00 18.60
C ASP A 163 3.06 13.92 17.69
N TRP A 164 2.32 13.36 16.73
CA TRP A 164 1.49 14.14 15.83
C TRP A 164 0.18 14.52 16.53
N ARG A 165 -0.02 15.82 16.70
CA ARG A 165 -1.24 16.43 17.28
C ARG A 165 -1.73 17.51 16.31
N PRO A 166 -2.30 17.11 15.16
CA PRO A 166 -2.78 18.06 14.17
C PRO A 166 -4.01 18.80 14.69
N ASP A 167 -4.20 20.02 14.22
CA ASP A 167 -5.51 20.66 14.25
C ASP A 167 -6.43 20.06 13.16
N GLN A 168 -7.69 20.49 13.13
CA GLN A 168 -8.66 20.00 12.15
C GLN A 168 -8.25 20.31 10.70
N GLU A 169 -7.62 21.47 10.46
CA GLU A 169 -7.22 21.88 9.11
C GLU A 169 -6.07 21.00 8.59
N GLU A 170 -5.08 20.72 9.44
CA GLU A 170 -4.00 19.78 9.12
C GLU A 170 -4.53 18.36 8.91
N TRP A 171 -5.48 17.92 9.75
CA TRP A 171 -6.13 16.61 9.60
C TRP A 171 -6.84 16.48 8.25
N ASP A 172 -7.66 17.46 7.89
CA ASP A 172 -8.42 17.48 6.64
C ASP A 172 -7.48 17.56 5.42
N ARG A 173 -6.40 18.35 5.53
CA ARG A 173 -5.38 18.45 4.48
C ARG A 173 -4.68 17.12 4.25
N VAL A 174 -4.25 16.42 5.31
CA VAL A 174 -3.58 15.12 5.21
C VAL A 174 -4.53 14.07 4.67
N THR A 175 -5.75 13.99 5.20
CA THR A 175 -6.80 13.07 4.72
C THR A 175 -7.15 13.32 3.26
N GLY A 176 -7.25 14.59 2.84
CA GLY A 176 -7.45 14.97 1.44
C GLY A 176 -6.33 14.49 0.52
N ARG A 177 -5.07 14.58 0.96
CA ARG A 177 -3.92 14.06 0.21
C ARG A 177 -3.96 12.53 0.10
N ILE A 178 -4.33 11.83 1.17
CA ILE A 178 -4.48 10.37 1.18
C ILE A 178 -5.57 9.95 0.19
N ARG A 179 -6.76 10.58 0.26
CA ARG A 179 -7.86 10.33 -0.68
C ARG A 179 -7.46 10.58 -2.14
N ALA A 180 -6.76 11.69 -2.42
CA ALA A 180 -6.27 11.99 -3.76
C ALA A 180 -5.22 10.97 -4.24
N ALA A 181 -4.41 10.43 -3.32
CA ALA A 181 -3.45 9.39 -3.64
C ALA A 181 -4.12 8.08 -4.04
N TRP A 182 -5.16 7.65 -3.32
CA TRP A 182 -5.92 6.44 -3.66
C TRP A 182 -6.77 6.59 -4.93
N LYS A 183 -7.32 7.78 -5.19
CA LYS A 183 -7.97 8.06 -6.48
C LYS A 183 -7.02 7.88 -7.67
N ARG A 184 -5.75 8.27 -7.52
CA ARG A 184 -4.72 8.03 -8.55
C ARG A 184 -4.35 6.56 -8.71
N ALA A 185 -4.59 5.73 -7.69
CA ALA A 185 -4.45 4.28 -7.79
C ALA A 185 -5.68 3.59 -8.42
N GLY A 186 -6.68 4.36 -8.88
CA GLY A 186 -7.87 3.85 -9.54
C GLY A 186 -9.10 3.75 -8.65
N PHE A 187 -8.97 3.98 -7.34
CA PHE A 187 -10.12 3.89 -6.43
C PHE A 187 -11.11 5.03 -6.67
N THR A 188 -12.39 4.70 -6.65
CA THR A 188 -13.50 5.65 -6.71
C THR A 188 -14.18 5.71 -5.35
N GLY A 189 -14.63 6.91 -4.94
CA GLY A 189 -15.37 7.04 -3.68
C GLY A 189 -16.75 6.39 -3.81
N TYR A 190 -17.13 5.60 -2.82
CA TYR A 190 -18.40 4.88 -2.76
C TYR A 190 -18.94 4.93 -1.32
N ARG A 191 -19.98 5.73 -1.07
CA ARG A 191 -20.66 5.95 0.22
C ARG A 191 -19.74 6.25 1.42
N ASP A 192 -20.10 7.28 2.18
CA ASP A 192 -19.38 7.67 3.40
C ASP A 192 -17.86 7.84 3.16
N SER A 193 -17.02 7.07 3.87
CA SER A 193 -15.57 7.03 3.74
C SER A 193 -15.05 5.89 2.86
N SER A 194 -15.92 5.04 2.32
CA SER A 194 -15.53 3.84 1.58
C SER A 194 -15.15 4.15 0.14
N TYR A 195 -14.18 3.39 -0.37
CA TYR A 195 -13.68 3.52 -1.74
C TYR A 195 -13.64 2.14 -2.38
N LEU A 196 -13.97 2.07 -3.67
CA LEU A 196 -14.00 0.84 -4.44
C LEU A 196 -13.05 0.90 -5.65
N LEU A 197 -12.51 -0.24 -6.00
CA LEU A 197 -11.70 -0.47 -7.18
C LEU A 197 -12.15 -1.79 -7.82
N GLY A 198 -12.47 -1.76 -9.11
CA GLY A 198 -12.68 -2.98 -9.89
C GLY A 198 -11.33 -3.49 -10.42
N PRO A 199 -10.75 -4.56 -9.86
CA PRO A 199 -9.39 -4.98 -10.21
C PRO A 199 -9.23 -5.41 -11.67
N ALA A 200 -10.31 -5.85 -12.32
CA ALA A 200 -10.32 -6.27 -13.72
C ALA A 200 -10.69 -5.13 -14.71
N SER A 201 -10.83 -3.88 -14.26
CA SER A 201 -11.22 -2.77 -15.15
C SER A 201 -10.02 -2.19 -15.91
N PRO A 202 -10.21 -1.73 -17.17
CA PRO A 202 -9.16 -1.06 -17.94
C PRO A 202 -8.62 0.22 -17.27
N GLU A 203 -9.46 0.91 -16.51
CA GLU A 203 -9.08 2.11 -15.75
C GLU A 203 -8.11 1.76 -14.62
N THR A 204 -8.34 0.65 -13.93
CA THR A 204 -7.43 0.14 -12.89
C THR A 204 -6.06 -0.22 -13.48
N GLU A 205 -6.06 -0.90 -14.62
CA GLU A 205 -4.81 -1.22 -15.34
C GLU A 205 -4.04 0.04 -15.73
N SER A 206 -4.74 1.02 -16.32
CA SER A 206 -4.15 2.31 -16.71
C SER A 206 -3.60 3.10 -15.52
N ALA A 207 -4.33 3.11 -14.39
CA ALA A 207 -3.90 3.76 -13.16
C ALA A 207 -2.63 3.12 -12.58
N ARG A 208 -2.57 1.77 -12.59
CA ARG A 208 -1.39 1.03 -12.16
C ARG A 208 -0.17 1.32 -13.05
N ASP A 209 -0.35 1.36 -14.37
CA ASP A 209 0.75 1.65 -15.30
C ASP A 209 1.29 3.09 -15.14
N ALA A 210 0.41 4.05 -14.85
CA ALA A 210 0.82 5.40 -14.49
C ALA A 210 1.63 5.43 -13.18
N LEU A 211 1.22 4.65 -12.16
CA LEU A 211 1.97 4.51 -10.91
C LEU A 211 3.35 3.86 -11.12
N ARG A 212 3.44 2.81 -11.95
CA ARG A 212 4.71 2.17 -12.34
C ARG A 212 5.65 3.14 -13.03
N THR A 213 5.13 3.95 -13.95
CA THR A 213 5.91 5.01 -14.61
C THR A 213 6.43 6.02 -13.59
N GLY A 214 5.57 6.50 -12.69
CA GLY A 214 5.98 7.42 -11.64
C GLY A 214 7.03 6.83 -10.68
N PHE A 215 6.98 5.52 -10.43
CA PHE A 215 7.99 4.82 -9.64
C PHE A 215 9.34 4.74 -10.38
N GLN A 216 9.35 4.48 -11.68
CA GLN A 216 10.56 4.48 -12.51
C GLN A 216 11.21 5.87 -12.53
N ASP A 217 10.42 6.94 -12.69
CA ASP A 217 10.90 8.31 -12.63
C ASP A 217 11.49 8.66 -11.26
N LEU A 218 10.90 8.16 -10.18
CA LEU A 218 11.45 8.30 -8.83
C LEU A 218 12.83 7.63 -8.71
N CYS A 219 12.99 6.42 -9.25
CA CYS A 219 14.27 5.72 -9.26
C CYS A 219 15.34 6.47 -10.06
N LEU A 220 14.97 7.00 -11.24
CA LEU A 220 15.90 7.77 -12.09
C LEU A 220 16.37 9.05 -11.40
N ARG A 221 15.44 9.82 -10.81
CA ARG A 221 15.77 11.05 -10.08
C ARG A 221 16.71 10.77 -8.91
N TRP A 222 16.42 9.74 -8.12
CA TRP A 222 17.25 9.38 -6.98
C TRP A 222 18.69 9.02 -7.39
N ARG A 223 18.87 8.30 -8.51
CA ARG A 223 20.20 7.97 -9.03
C ARG A 223 20.95 9.21 -9.51
N ALA A 224 20.27 10.10 -10.25
CA ALA A 224 20.88 11.34 -10.73
C ALA A 224 21.38 12.22 -9.57
N GLU A 225 20.53 12.43 -8.56
CA GLU A 225 20.87 13.22 -7.36
C GLU A 225 22.09 12.66 -6.61
N ARG A 226 22.29 11.33 -6.62
CA ARG A 226 23.47 10.70 -6.00
C ARG A 226 24.72 10.74 -6.86
N THR A 227 24.60 10.64 -8.19
CA THR A 227 25.74 10.83 -9.09
C THR A 227 26.28 12.24 -8.96
N ASP A 228 25.41 13.25 -9.01
CA ASP A 228 25.80 14.66 -8.88
C ASP A 228 26.46 14.95 -7.52
N ALA A 229 25.95 14.35 -6.44
CA ALA A 229 26.55 14.48 -5.11
C ALA A 229 27.94 13.83 -5.01
N LEU A 230 28.17 12.70 -5.69
CA LEU A 230 29.49 12.04 -5.72
C LEU A 230 30.49 12.85 -6.55
N ASP A 231 30.07 13.42 -7.67
CA ASP A 231 30.91 14.25 -8.53
C ASP A 231 31.34 15.55 -7.82
N LEU A 232 30.44 16.18 -7.04
CA LEU A 232 30.77 17.35 -6.22
C LEU A 232 31.79 17.02 -5.11
N LEU A 233 31.65 15.87 -4.44
CA LEU A 233 32.60 15.43 -3.41
C LEU A 233 33.98 15.10 -3.99
N GLN A 234 34.03 14.56 -5.23
CA GLN A 234 35.30 14.32 -5.93
C GLN A 234 35.98 15.63 -6.33
N GLN A 235 35.23 16.61 -6.82
CA GLN A 235 35.77 17.93 -7.14
C GLN A 235 36.32 18.64 -5.91
N ASP A 236 35.61 18.62 -4.78
CA ASP A 236 36.10 19.22 -3.52
C ASP A 236 37.36 18.52 -3.00
N ALA A 237 37.45 17.19 -3.12
CA ALA A 237 38.65 16.44 -2.75
C ALA A 237 39.86 16.79 -3.64
N GLU A 238 39.64 16.97 -4.95
CA GLU A 238 40.68 17.40 -5.89
C GLU A 238 41.14 18.84 -5.61
N TYR A 239 40.22 19.77 -5.33
CA TYR A 239 40.55 21.16 -4.95
C TYR A 239 41.35 21.24 -3.65
N LEU A 240 41.00 20.44 -2.63
CA LEU A 240 41.74 20.38 -1.37
C LEU A 240 43.13 19.74 -1.53
N SER A 241 43.28 18.79 -2.46
CA SER A 241 44.58 18.19 -2.79
C SER A 241 45.51 19.12 -3.58
N ALA A 242 44.95 20.02 -4.40
CA ALA A 242 45.70 20.98 -5.22
C ALA A 242 46.12 22.25 -4.44
N GLY A 243 45.42 22.60 -3.37
CA GLY A 243 45.68 23.81 -2.55
C GLY A 243 46.78 23.68 -1.50
N GLY A 244 47.39 22.50 -1.31
CA GLY A 244 48.40 22.22 -0.28
C GLY A 244 49.84 22.63 -0.60
N HIS A 245 50.08 23.31 -1.73
CA HIS A 245 51.39 23.81 -2.13
C HIS A 245 51.38 25.32 -2.39
N GLN A 246 51.18 26.13 -1.34
CA GLN A 246 51.67 27.51 -1.28
C GLN A 246 52.14 27.85 0.14
#